data_AF-A0A059FPI9-F1
#
_entry.id   AF-A0A059FPI9-F1
#
_cell.length_a   1.000
_cell.length_b   1.000
_cell.length_c   1.000
_cell.angle_alpha   90.00
_cell.angle_beta   90.00
_cell.angle_gamma   90.00
#
_symmetry.space_group_name_H-M   'P 1'
#
loop_
_entity.id
_entity.type
_entity.pdbx_description
1 polymer ?
#
loop_
_entity_poly.entity_id
_entity_poly.type
_entity_poly.pdbx_seq_one_letter_code
_entity_poly.pdbx_strand_id
1 'polypeptide(L)'
;MTPAQIEHLRFNLSQPRNSDWPAPPVVPGHWRDLSGDLALNTIIAICEWLEDERDISNLAADWSIDRARVRSLTCYEDTMLVELGGHAGYGRAGLLNVIVHDEGMALLNGSSAAIHELNAELAPLLGETDRRLEYLNLFMNWVRGTNGRFQPIDSMATLQQRLLPDAAVSLEAIPLSAFEEAPPAEGADVLAQYTGTVLYGEALFRSVMTVDRRGHVEMIEDEELMAGLPVREESLVGPMIISRI
;
A
#
# COMPACT_ATOMS: atom_id res chain seq x y z
N MET A 1 16.17 -14.49 13.93
CA MET A 1 17.41 -14.05 13.21
C MET A 1 18.71 -14.38 13.97
N THR A 2 19.81 -14.67 13.26
CA THR A 2 21.15 -14.90 13.84
C THR A 2 21.93 -13.58 14.06
N PRO A 3 22.95 -13.55 14.96
CA PRO A 3 23.79 -12.35 15.15
C PRO A 3 24.45 -11.83 13.87
N ALA A 4 24.87 -12.73 12.98
CA ALA A 4 25.47 -12.35 11.70
C ALA A 4 24.45 -11.66 10.77
N GLN A 5 23.19 -12.13 10.75
CA GLN A 5 22.12 -11.48 9.98
C GLN A 5 21.78 -10.10 10.53
N ILE A 6 21.78 -9.94 11.85
CA ILE A 6 21.53 -8.64 12.51
C ILE A 6 22.63 -7.62 12.15
N GLU A 7 23.90 -8.03 12.19
CA GLU A 7 25.01 -7.15 11.78
C GLU A 7 24.94 -6.80 10.28
N HIS A 8 24.56 -7.74 9.42
CA HIS A 8 24.36 -7.46 8.01
C HIS A 8 23.22 -6.46 7.76
N LEU A 9 22.08 -6.63 8.45
CA LEU A 9 20.97 -5.67 8.39
C LEU A 9 21.39 -4.29 8.89
N ARG A 10 22.11 -4.21 10.01
CA ARG A 10 22.65 -2.95 10.55
C ARG A 10 23.56 -2.25 9.52
N PHE A 11 24.42 -3.01 8.85
CA PHE A 11 25.26 -2.49 7.77
C PHE A 11 24.41 -1.94 6.62
N ASN A 12 23.43 -2.70 6.11
CA ASN A 12 22.56 -2.27 5.01
C ASN A 12 21.78 -0.99 5.34
N LEU A 13 21.25 -0.88 6.56
CA LEU A 13 20.55 0.32 7.03
C LEU A 13 21.48 1.55 7.10
N SER A 14 22.77 1.34 7.35
CA SER A 14 23.78 2.42 7.39
C SER A 14 24.32 2.80 6.01
N GLN A 15 24.11 1.95 5.00
CA GLN A 15 24.60 2.10 3.63
C GLN A 15 23.52 1.60 2.65
N PRO A 16 22.36 2.28 2.55
CA PRO A 16 21.32 1.87 1.62
C PRO A 16 21.84 1.85 0.19
N ARG A 17 21.43 0.85 -0.60
CA ARG A 17 21.99 0.63 -1.94
C ARG A 17 21.70 1.78 -2.91
N ASN A 18 20.54 2.40 -2.75
CA ASN A 18 20.09 3.56 -3.52
C ASN A 18 19.78 4.74 -2.59
N SER A 19 19.98 5.97 -3.05
CA SER A 19 19.59 7.17 -2.29
C SER A 19 18.06 7.29 -2.16
N ASP A 20 17.32 6.93 -3.20
CA ASP A 20 15.87 7.12 -3.28
C ASP A 20 15.09 5.82 -3.01
N TRP A 21 13.84 5.97 -2.58
CA TRP A 21 12.90 4.85 -2.45
C TRP A 21 12.60 4.23 -3.83
N PRO A 22 12.43 2.90 -3.92
CA PRO A 22 12.21 2.23 -5.20
C PRO A 22 10.87 2.56 -5.85
N ALA A 23 9.89 2.98 -5.03
CA ALA A 23 8.59 3.45 -5.50
C ALA A 23 7.99 4.45 -4.49
N PRO A 24 7.01 5.27 -4.93
CA PRO A 24 6.18 6.05 -4.02
C PRO A 24 5.51 5.16 -2.97
N PRO A 25 5.13 5.70 -1.80
CA PRO A 25 4.44 4.94 -0.78
C PRO A 25 3.19 4.25 -1.29
N VAL A 26 2.90 3.07 -0.74
CA VAL A 26 1.70 2.31 -1.11
C VAL A 26 0.44 3.14 -0.87
N VAL A 27 0.31 3.82 0.27
CA VAL A 27 -0.79 4.76 0.57
C VAL A 27 -0.25 6.20 0.66
N PRO A 28 -0.86 7.20 -0.03
CA PRO A 28 -0.50 8.61 0.10
C PRO A 28 -0.65 9.13 1.53
N GLY A 29 0.26 9.96 2.02
CA GLY A 29 0.16 10.58 3.35
C GLY A 29 1.50 10.97 3.95
N HIS A 30 1.48 11.31 5.25
CA HIS A 30 2.68 11.69 5.99
C HIS A 30 3.44 10.46 6.49
N TRP A 31 4.48 10.11 5.75
CA TRP A 31 5.42 9.06 6.12
C TRP A 31 6.63 9.63 6.86
N ARG A 32 7.13 8.86 7.83
CA ARG A 32 8.37 9.14 8.54
C ARG A 32 9.34 8.00 8.32
N ASP A 33 10.51 8.31 7.76
CA ASP A 33 11.60 7.34 7.66
C ASP A 33 12.11 6.96 9.07
N LEU A 34 12.35 5.68 9.28
CA LEU A 34 13.01 5.17 10.47
C LEU A 34 14.52 5.11 10.25
N SER A 35 15.28 5.32 11.32
CA SER A 35 16.74 5.24 11.29
C SER A 35 17.31 4.65 12.58
N GLY A 36 18.56 4.20 12.53
CA GLY A 36 19.30 3.71 13.71
C GLY A 36 18.64 2.49 14.36
N ASP A 37 18.70 2.40 15.69
CA ASP A 37 18.18 1.25 16.42
C ASP A 37 16.65 1.11 16.31
N LEU A 38 15.92 2.21 16.08
CA LEU A 38 14.47 2.13 15.86
C LEU A 38 14.15 1.36 14.57
N ALA A 39 14.80 1.71 13.45
CA ALA A 39 14.62 0.98 12.20
C ALA A 39 15.03 -0.50 12.35
N LEU A 40 16.18 -0.74 12.95
CA LEU A 40 16.71 -2.09 13.16
C LEU A 40 15.74 -2.96 13.96
N ASN A 41 15.29 -2.47 15.12
CA ASN A 41 14.39 -3.23 16.00
C ASN A 41 13.02 -3.47 15.37
N THR A 42 12.48 -2.48 14.63
CA THR A 42 11.24 -2.66 13.87
C THR A 42 11.37 -3.75 12.82
N ILE A 43 12.46 -3.76 12.05
CA ILE A 43 12.68 -4.78 11.00
C ILE A 43 12.90 -6.16 11.61
N ILE A 44 13.65 -6.26 12.71
CA ILE A 44 13.84 -7.54 13.43
C ILE A 44 12.50 -8.09 13.89
N ALA A 45 11.67 -7.28 14.56
CA ALA A 45 10.36 -7.72 15.04
C ALA A 45 9.46 -8.22 13.90
N ILE A 46 9.45 -7.51 12.76
CA ILE A 46 8.69 -7.93 11.57
C ILE A 46 9.25 -9.23 10.98
N CYS A 47 10.58 -9.39 10.89
CA CYS A 47 11.19 -10.61 10.36
C CYS A 47 10.91 -11.82 11.24
N GLU A 48 11.01 -11.68 12.56
CA GLU A 48 10.70 -12.74 13.53
C GLU A 48 9.21 -13.13 13.45
N TRP A 49 8.31 -12.14 13.40
CA TRP A 49 6.88 -12.41 13.21
C TRP A 49 6.57 -13.11 11.88
N LEU A 50 7.21 -12.72 10.78
CA LEU A 50 7.04 -13.37 9.47
C LEU A 50 7.58 -14.81 9.45
N GLU A 51 8.68 -15.07 10.15
CA GLU A 51 9.25 -16.40 10.33
C GLU A 51 8.27 -17.30 11.10
N ASP A 52 7.76 -16.82 12.23
CA ASP A 52 6.93 -17.61 13.15
C ASP A 52 5.49 -17.82 12.64
N GLU A 53 4.85 -16.77 12.12
CA GLU A 53 3.40 -16.77 11.83
C GLU A 53 3.07 -16.98 10.35
N ARG A 54 4.05 -16.89 9.45
CA ARG A 54 3.84 -16.97 7.99
C ARG A 54 4.78 -17.93 7.27
N ASP A 55 5.72 -18.57 7.98
CA ASP A 55 6.75 -19.45 7.42
C ASP A 55 7.59 -18.75 6.32
N ILE A 56 7.77 -17.43 6.45
CA ILE A 56 8.57 -16.61 5.54
C ILE A 56 9.90 -16.30 6.22
N SER A 57 10.93 -17.08 5.90
CA SER A 57 12.26 -16.97 6.52
C SER A 57 13.27 -16.19 5.70
N ASN A 58 14.35 -15.74 6.37
CA ASN A 58 15.53 -15.10 5.75
C ASN A 58 15.28 -13.79 5.00
N LEU A 59 14.14 -13.16 5.21
CA LEU A 59 13.74 -11.88 4.60
C LEU A 59 14.83 -10.82 4.54
N ALA A 60 15.47 -10.55 5.68
CA ALA A 60 16.53 -9.54 5.75
C ALA A 60 17.75 -9.89 4.88
N ALA A 61 18.04 -11.18 4.68
CA ALA A 61 19.17 -11.67 3.88
C ALA A 61 18.78 -11.84 2.41
N ASP A 62 17.66 -12.50 2.14
CA ASP A 62 17.18 -12.80 0.78
C ASP A 62 16.74 -11.54 0.04
N TRP A 63 16.19 -10.57 0.77
CA TRP A 63 15.69 -9.32 0.17
C TRP A 63 16.49 -8.09 0.57
N SER A 64 17.64 -8.26 1.24
CA SER A 64 18.58 -7.16 1.53
C SER A 64 17.88 -5.86 1.95
N ILE A 65 17.02 -5.95 2.98
CA ILE A 65 16.24 -4.81 3.46
C ILE A 65 17.22 -3.72 3.93
N ASP A 66 17.00 -2.49 3.47
CA ASP A 66 17.95 -1.39 3.67
C ASP A 66 17.30 -0.08 4.12
N ARG A 67 15.97 -0.05 4.26
CA ARG A 67 15.23 1.11 4.76
C ARG A 67 13.85 0.72 5.28
N ALA A 68 13.31 1.55 6.16
CA ALA A 68 11.95 1.44 6.66
C ALA A 68 11.34 2.82 6.81
N ARG A 69 10.04 2.94 6.51
CA ARG A 69 9.23 4.11 6.84
C ARG A 69 7.93 3.68 7.49
N VAL A 70 7.38 4.59 8.28
CA VAL A 70 6.13 4.34 9.01
C VAL A 70 5.15 5.48 8.83
N ARG A 71 3.87 5.14 8.93
CA ARG A 71 2.76 6.07 8.97
C ARG A 71 1.71 5.56 9.97
N SER A 72 1.10 6.45 10.72
CA SER A 72 -0.07 6.10 11.56
C SER A 72 -1.31 5.94 10.67
N LEU A 73 -2.09 4.89 10.94
CA LEU A 73 -3.40 4.68 10.34
C LEU A 73 -4.46 5.10 11.37
N THR A 74 -5.07 6.25 11.16
CA THR A 74 -6.16 6.78 12.00
C THR A 74 -7.48 6.05 11.79
N CYS A 75 -7.60 5.29 10.70
CA CYS A 75 -8.72 4.38 10.46
C CYS A 75 -8.72 3.12 11.34
N TYR A 76 -7.68 2.91 12.15
CA TYR A 76 -7.62 1.89 13.19
C TYR A 76 -7.07 2.51 14.48
N GLU A 77 -7.35 1.88 15.63
CA GLU A 77 -6.81 2.35 16.91
C GLU A 77 -5.32 1.99 17.04
N ASP A 78 -4.49 2.94 17.47
CA ASP A 78 -3.05 2.78 17.77
C ASP A 78 -2.24 1.96 16.74
N THR A 79 -2.59 2.10 15.47
CA THR A 79 -2.06 1.28 14.39
C THR A 79 -1.07 2.03 13.52
N MET A 80 -0.01 1.33 13.10
CA MET A 80 1.02 1.83 12.20
C MET A 80 1.09 0.98 10.93
N LEU A 81 1.14 1.63 9.77
CA LEU A 81 1.60 1.00 8.54
C LEU A 81 3.12 1.16 8.45
N VAL A 82 3.82 0.04 8.36
CA VAL A 82 5.26 -0.04 8.16
C VAL A 82 5.53 -0.50 6.73
N GLU A 83 6.35 0.26 6.02
CA GLU A 83 6.83 -0.12 4.69
C GLU A 83 8.34 -0.29 4.71
N LEU A 84 8.80 -1.48 4.29
CA LEU A 84 10.21 -1.85 4.20
C LEU A 84 10.65 -1.79 2.75
N GLY A 85 11.75 -1.09 2.49
CA GLY A 85 12.42 -1.07 1.20
C GLY A 85 13.59 -2.04 1.19
N GLY A 86 13.73 -2.77 0.09
CA GLY A 86 14.85 -3.69 -0.10
C GLY A 86 14.99 -4.14 -1.54
N HIS A 87 15.75 -5.20 -1.73
CA HIS A 87 16.09 -5.79 -3.02
C HIS A 87 15.88 -7.31 -2.98
N ALA A 88 14.79 -7.79 -3.58
CA ALA A 88 14.62 -9.21 -3.84
C ALA A 88 15.71 -9.72 -4.81
N GLY A 89 15.80 -11.06 -4.96
CA GLY A 89 16.81 -11.75 -5.78
C GLY A 89 17.13 -11.08 -7.13
N TYR A 90 18.32 -11.33 -7.67
CA TYR A 90 18.92 -10.57 -8.80
C TYR A 90 19.01 -9.05 -8.58
N GLY A 91 18.74 -8.56 -7.36
CA GLY A 91 18.88 -7.15 -6.98
C GLY A 91 17.71 -6.27 -7.39
N ARG A 92 16.50 -6.83 -7.59
CA ARG A 92 15.32 -6.06 -7.96
C ARG A 92 14.74 -5.35 -6.74
N ALA A 93 14.68 -4.03 -6.79
CA ALA A 93 14.18 -3.23 -5.68
C ALA A 93 12.66 -3.36 -5.52
N GLY A 94 12.18 -3.32 -4.27
CA GLY A 94 10.76 -3.44 -3.97
C GLY A 94 10.39 -3.03 -2.56
N LEU A 95 9.09 -3.15 -2.28
CA LEU A 95 8.45 -2.72 -1.05
C LEU A 95 7.71 -3.88 -0.39
N LEU A 96 7.85 -4.03 0.92
CA LEU A 96 7.05 -4.92 1.76
C LEU A 96 6.22 -4.06 2.71
N ASN A 97 4.94 -4.38 2.87
CA ASN A 97 4.03 -3.60 3.70
C ASN A 97 3.45 -4.47 4.83
N VAL A 98 3.49 -3.95 6.06
CA VAL A 98 3.00 -4.62 7.25
C VAL A 98 2.23 -3.63 8.10
N ILE A 99 1.02 -3.98 8.49
CA ILE A 99 0.29 -3.24 9.52
C ILE A 99 0.72 -3.80 10.88
N VAL A 100 1.07 -2.92 11.81
CA VAL A 100 1.48 -3.25 13.18
C VAL A 100 0.50 -2.57 14.13
N HIS A 101 -0.08 -3.35 15.03
CA HIS A 101 -0.93 -2.88 16.13
C HIS A 101 -0.47 -3.52 17.45
N ASP A 102 -1.15 -3.21 18.54
CA ASP A 102 -0.82 -3.66 19.89
C ASP A 102 -0.90 -5.18 20.08
N GLU A 103 -1.87 -5.83 19.44
CA GLU A 103 -2.12 -7.27 19.56
C GLU A 103 -1.40 -8.12 18.49
N GLY A 104 -0.81 -7.51 17.46
CA GLY A 104 -0.20 -8.28 16.38
C GLY A 104 0.22 -7.48 15.14
N MET A 105 0.37 -8.21 14.04
CA MET A 105 0.72 -7.65 12.74
C MET A 105 -0.10 -8.31 11.64
N ALA A 106 -0.38 -7.56 10.58
CA ALA A 106 -0.99 -8.07 9.36
C ALA A 106 -0.07 -7.83 8.17
N LEU A 107 0.33 -8.92 7.51
CA LEU A 107 1.11 -8.86 6.29
C LEU A 107 0.19 -8.44 5.16
N LEU A 108 0.55 -7.33 4.55
CA LEU A 108 -0.08 -6.94 3.32
C LEU A 108 0.60 -7.76 2.18
N ASN A 109 -0.08 -8.83 1.68
CA ASN A 109 0.26 -9.69 0.52
C ASN A 109 -0.46 -9.51 -0.87
N GLY A 110 -1.49 -8.68 -1.01
CA GLY A 110 -2.25 -8.28 -2.20
C GLY A 110 -3.74 -8.63 -2.09
N SER A 111 -4.12 -9.44 -1.10
CA SER A 111 -5.47 -9.96 -0.94
C SER A 111 -6.33 -9.04 -0.07
N SER A 112 -7.63 -8.94 -0.41
CA SER A 112 -8.63 -8.33 0.47
C SER A 112 -8.90 -9.17 1.73
N ALA A 113 -8.65 -10.49 1.68
CA ALA A 113 -8.83 -11.37 2.83
C ALA A 113 -8.00 -10.91 4.04
N ALA A 114 -6.77 -10.44 3.83
CA ALA A 114 -5.91 -9.94 4.90
C ALA A 114 -6.51 -8.71 5.61
N ILE A 115 -7.19 -7.81 4.88
CA ILE A 115 -7.88 -6.65 5.47
C ILE A 115 -9.16 -7.10 6.18
N HIS A 116 -9.89 -8.07 5.64
CA HIS A 116 -11.09 -8.58 6.29
C HIS A 116 -10.78 -9.34 7.58
N GLU A 117 -9.68 -10.11 7.61
CA GLU A 117 -9.15 -10.73 8.82
C GLU A 117 -8.74 -9.67 9.84
N LEU A 118 -7.97 -8.66 9.41
CA LEU A 118 -7.63 -7.52 10.26
C LEU A 118 -8.88 -6.82 10.82
N ASN A 119 -9.92 -6.58 10.02
CA ASN A 119 -11.16 -5.94 10.49
C ASN A 119 -11.93 -6.79 11.51
N ALA A 120 -11.78 -8.12 11.44
CA ALA A 120 -12.42 -9.03 12.40
C ALA A 120 -11.71 -9.00 13.76
N GLU A 121 -10.41 -8.77 13.77
CA GLU A 121 -9.57 -8.64 14.96
C GLU A 121 -9.62 -7.21 15.54
N LEU A 122 -9.47 -6.21 14.66
CA LEU A 122 -9.40 -4.79 14.96
C LEU A 122 -10.42 -4.03 14.11
N ALA A 123 -11.56 -3.67 14.72
CA ALA A 123 -12.63 -3.00 14.00
C ALA A 123 -12.18 -1.61 13.48
N PRO A 124 -12.40 -1.29 12.19
CA PRO A 124 -12.00 0.01 11.64
C PRO A 124 -12.86 1.16 12.20
N LEU A 125 -12.22 2.29 12.47
CA LEU A 125 -12.82 3.50 13.03
C LEU A 125 -13.48 4.38 11.96
N LEU A 126 -14.60 3.92 11.41
CA LEU A 126 -15.26 4.52 10.24
C LEU A 126 -16.29 5.62 10.56
N GLY A 127 -16.30 6.16 11.78
CA GLY A 127 -17.27 7.17 12.21
C GLY A 127 -17.07 8.55 11.55
N GLU A 128 -15.83 8.92 11.27
CA GLU A 128 -15.43 10.22 10.71
C GLU A 128 -15.07 10.11 9.23
N THR A 129 -15.42 11.13 8.43
CA THR A 129 -15.15 11.17 6.98
C THR A 129 -13.68 10.96 6.66
N ASP A 130 -12.77 11.64 7.38
CA ASP A 130 -11.32 11.54 7.11
C ASP A 130 -10.79 10.12 7.36
N ARG A 131 -11.28 9.45 8.41
CA ARG A 131 -10.90 8.06 8.73
C ARG A 131 -11.46 7.07 7.72
N ARG A 132 -12.69 7.26 7.25
CA ARG A 132 -13.26 6.44 6.17
C ARG A 132 -12.50 6.62 4.86
N LEU A 133 -12.14 7.85 4.51
CA LEU A 133 -11.36 8.14 3.31
C LEU A 133 -9.94 7.54 3.41
N GLU A 134 -9.31 7.60 4.58
CA GLU A 134 -8.03 6.93 4.81
C GLU A 134 -8.16 5.41 4.67
N TYR A 135 -9.21 4.81 5.24
CA TYR A 135 -9.51 3.39 5.09
C TYR A 135 -9.73 2.99 3.63
N LEU A 136 -10.53 3.75 2.87
CA LEU A 136 -10.76 3.51 1.46
C LEU A 136 -9.45 3.59 0.67
N ASN A 137 -8.62 4.61 0.92
CA ASN A 137 -7.31 4.74 0.26
C ASN A 137 -6.39 3.57 0.61
N LEU A 138 -6.37 3.12 1.87
CA LEU A 138 -5.64 1.92 2.28
C LEU A 138 -6.13 0.72 1.50
N PHE A 139 -7.43 0.41 1.53
CA PHE A 139 -8.02 -0.74 0.86
C PHE A 139 -7.73 -0.74 -0.65
N MET A 140 -7.95 0.39 -1.32
CA MET A 140 -7.80 0.51 -2.78
C MET A 140 -6.34 0.38 -3.21
N ASN A 141 -5.44 1.12 -2.55
CA ASN A 141 -4.01 1.00 -2.82
C ASN A 141 -3.43 -0.35 -2.38
N TRP A 142 -4.23 -1.23 -1.79
CA TRP A 142 -3.75 -2.48 -1.24
C TRP A 142 -4.22 -3.68 -2.05
N VAL A 143 -5.54 -3.79 -2.22
CA VAL A 143 -6.18 -4.94 -2.84
C VAL A 143 -5.81 -5.01 -4.31
N ARG A 144 -5.41 -6.20 -4.73
CA ARG A 144 -5.04 -6.51 -6.11
C ARG A 144 -6.16 -7.28 -6.80
N GLY A 145 -6.59 -6.76 -7.95
CA GLY A 145 -7.33 -7.54 -8.94
C GLY A 145 -6.37 -8.26 -9.90
N THR A 146 -6.94 -8.81 -10.97
CA THR A 146 -6.19 -9.49 -12.04
C THR A 146 -5.10 -8.61 -12.65
N ASN A 147 -5.35 -7.31 -12.78
CA ASN A 147 -4.45 -6.36 -13.44
C ASN A 147 -3.67 -5.46 -12.46
N GLY A 148 -3.49 -5.89 -11.20
CA GLY A 148 -2.75 -5.13 -10.18
C GLY A 148 -3.65 -4.43 -9.18
N ARG A 149 -3.13 -3.39 -8.52
CA ARG A 149 -3.82 -2.63 -7.45
C ARG A 149 -4.80 -1.63 -8.03
N PHE A 150 -5.81 -1.26 -7.26
CA PHE A 150 -6.73 -0.18 -7.59
C PHE A 150 -6.17 1.15 -7.07
N GLN A 151 -5.42 1.88 -7.88
CA GLN A 151 -4.64 3.03 -7.41
C GLN A 151 -5.46 4.31 -7.54
N PRO A 152 -5.89 4.98 -6.46
CA PRO A 152 -6.59 6.26 -6.54
C PRO A 152 -5.68 7.34 -7.12
N ILE A 153 -6.22 8.14 -8.05
CA ILE A 153 -5.49 9.20 -8.76
C ILE A 153 -6.24 10.52 -8.61
N ASP A 154 -5.75 11.37 -7.71
CA ASP A 154 -6.35 12.68 -7.43
C ASP A 154 -5.89 13.79 -8.37
N SER A 155 -4.78 13.59 -9.07
CA SER A 155 -4.08 14.64 -9.78
C SER A 155 -3.14 14.11 -10.84
N MET A 156 -2.75 15.00 -11.75
CA MET A 156 -1.76 14.70 -12.78
C MET A 156 -0.39 14.32 -12.20
N ALA A 157 -0.02 14.94 -11.08
CA ALA A 157 1.24 14.63 -10.40
C ALA A 157 1.26 13.19 -9.89
N THR A 158 0.17 12.73 -9.29
CA THR A 158 0.02 11.34 -8.82
C THR A 158 0.03 10.36 -10.00
N LEU A 159 -0.67 10.69 -11.10
CA LEU A 159 -0.67 9.85 -12.30
C LEU A 159 0.74 9.70 -12.89
N GLN A 160 1.49 10.80 -13.02
CA GLN A 160 2.84 10.78 -13.60
C GLN A 160 3.81 9.86 -12.83
N GLN A 161 3.63 9.71 -11.52
CA GLN A 161 4.44 8.79 -10.71
C GLN A 161 4.18 7.30 -11.03
N ARG A 162 3.02 6.99 -11.61
CA ARG A 162 2.62 5.62 -11.99
C ARG A 162 2.98 5.29 -13.44
N LEU A 163 3.17 6.29 -14.29
CA LEU A 163 3.58 6.11 -15.68
C LEU A 163 5.07 5.76 -15.81
N LEU A 164 5.44 5.18 -16.96
CA LEU A 164 6.83 5.02 -17.37
C LEU A 164 7.50 6.40 -17.48
N PRO A 165 8.78 6.56 -17.08
CA PRO A 165 9.45 7.86 -17.04
C PRO A 165 9.44 8.66 -18.35
N ASP A 166 9.55 7.97 -19.49
CA ASP A 166 9.62 8.56 -20.83
C ASP A 166 8.26 8.61 -21.55
N ALA A 167 7.17 8.35 -20.83
CA ALA A 167 5.84 8.35 -21.39
C ALA A 167 5.39 9.77 -21.76
N ALA A 168 5.45 10.09 -23.06
CA ALA A 168 4.82 11.28 -23.62
C ALA A 168 3.31 11.05 -23.79
N VAL A 169 2.55 11.12 -22.70
CA VAL A 169 1.09 11.05 -22.77
C VAL A 169 0.53 12.46 -22.82
N SER A 170 -0.27 12.76 -23.83
CA SER A 170 -1.06 14.00 -23.90
C SER A 170 -2.22 13.88 -22.91
N LEU A 171 -1.99 14.31 -21.67
CA LEU A 171 -2.93 14.14 -20.55
C LEU A 171 -3.87 15.33 -20.31
N GLU A 172 -3.80 16.39 -21.13
CA GLU A 172 -4.38 17.72 -20.88
C GLU A 172 -5.93 17.77 -20.78
N ALA A 173 -6.65 16.65 -20.79
CA ALA A 173 -8.12 16.62 -20.76
C ALA A 173 -8.76 15.54 -19.87
N ILE A 174 -7.99 14.78 -19.07
CA ILE A 174 -8.60 13.73 -18.24
C ILE A 174 -9.19 14.37 -16.97
N PRO A 175 -10.49 14.20 -16.68
CA PRO A 175 -11.12 14.75 -15.49
C PRO A 175 -10.76 13.91 -14.26
N LEU A 176 -9.51 14.02 -13.80
CA LEU A 176 -9.04 13.37 -12.58
C LEU A 176 -9.70 14.00 -11.35
N SER A 177 -10.07 13.16 -10.39
CA SER A 177 -10.67 13.60 -9.14
C SER A 177 -10.23 12.73 -7.96
N ALA A 178 -9.97 13.39 -6.82
CA ALA A 178 -9.89 12.71 -5.55
C ALA A 178 -11.23 12.03 -5.22
N PHE A 179 -11.22 11.09 -4.27
CA PHE A 179 -12.46 10.53 -3.75
C PHE A 179 -13.24 11.59 -2.98
N GLU A 180 -14.45 11.88 -3.44
CA GLU A 180 -15.41 12.75 -2.77
C GLU A 180 -16.51 11.90 -2.14
N GLU A 181 -16.79 12.16 -0.86
CA GLU A 181 -17.85 11.47 -0.13
C GLU A 181 -19.22 12.05 -0.50
N ALA A 182 -20.15 11.16 -0.83
CA ALA A 182 -21.57 11.44 -0.98
C ALA A 182 -22.36 10.65 0.07
N PRO A 183 -23.51 11.20 0.54
CA PRO A 183 -24.39 10.45 1.42
C PRO A 183 -24.89 9.18 0.71
N PRO A 184 -25.06 8.07 1.44
CA PRO A 184 -25.56 6.84 0.86
C PRO A 184 -26.99 7.02 0.34
N ALA A 185 -27.37 6.23 -0.66
CA ALA A 185 -28.76 6.17 -1.13
C ALA A 185 -29.70 5.80 0.03
N GLU A 186 -30.92 6.34 0.00
CA GLU A 186 -31.91 6.09 1.06
C GLU A 186 -32.19 4.58 1.18
N GLY A 187 -32.04 4.03 2.39
CA GLY A 187 -32.24 2.61 2.68
C GLY A 187 -31.03 1.70 2.40
N ALA A 188 -29.89 2.23 1.93
CA ALA A 188 -28.66 1.45 1.79
C ALA A 188 -28.01 1.17 3.16
N ASP A 189 -27.55 -0.06 3.38
CA ASP A 189 -26.79 -0.44 4.59
C ASP A 189 -25.28 -0.15 4.41
N VAL A 190 -24.95 1.06 4.00
CA VAL A 190 -23.56 1.53 3.83
C VAL A 190 -23.38 2.85 4.56
N LEU A 191 -22.16 3.15 4.98
CA LEU A 191 -21.83 4.39 5.69
C LEU A 191 -21.69 5.57 4.73
N ALA A 192 -21.09 5.33 3.58
CA ALA A 192 -20.73 6.36 2.63
C ALA A 192 -20.62 5.78 1.21
N GLN A 193 -20.83 6.66 0.24
CA GLN A 193 -20.50 6.43 -1.17
C GLN A 193 -19.35 7.37 -1.53
N TYR A 194 -18.40 6.92 -2.35
CA TYR A 194 -17.27 7.71 -2.81
C TYR A 194 -17.21 7.70 -4.33
N THR A 195 -17.02 8.86 -4.94
CA THR A 195 -16.73 8.96 -6.38
C THR A 195 -15.34 9.52 -6.57
N GLY A 196 -14.51 8.87 -7.39
CA GLY A 196 -13.14 9.31 -7.63
C GLY A 196 -12.53 8.64 -8.84
N THR A 197 -11.30 9.04 -9.18
CA THR A 197 -10.57 8.42 -10.29
C THR A 197 -9.65 7.31 -9.79
N VAL A 198 -9.68 6.16 -10.47
CA VAL A 198 -8.88 4.98 -10.14
C VAL A 198 -8.11 4.52 -11.37
N LEU A 199 -6.80 4.31 -11.22
CA LEU A 199 -5.95 3.62 -12.18
C LEU A 199 -5.96 2.12 -11.86
N TYR A 200 -6.36 1.30 -12.83
CA TYR A 200 -6.35 -0.15 -12.74
C TYR A 200 -5.82 -0.76 -14.03
N GLY A 201 -4.73 -1.54 -13.92
CA GLY A 201 -3.95 -1.95 -15.09
C GLY A 201 -3.43 -0.75 -15.85
N GLU A 202 -3.79 -0.65 -17.14
CA GLU A 202 -3.40 0.42 -18.06
C GLU A 202 -4.54 1.41 -18.32
N ALA A 203 -5.59 1.44 -17.49
CA ALA A 203 -6.77 2.26 -17.71
C ALA A 203 -7.18 3.07 -16.48
N LEU A 204 -7.70 4.27 -16.73
CA LEU A 204 -8.31 5.15 -15.74
C LEU A 204 -9.82 5.01 -15.78
N PHE A 205 -10.42 4.94 -14.60
CA PHE A 205 -11.85 4.84 -14.42
C PHE A 205 -12.32 5.96 -13.49
N ARG A 206 -13.51 6.49 -13.76
CA ARG A 206 -14.31 7.17 -12.74
C ARG A 206 -15.12 6.10 -12.04
N SER A 207 -14.79 5.83 -10.79
CA SER A 207 -15.38 4.73 -10.02
C SER A 207 -16.22 5.26 -8.87
N VAL A 208 -17.31 4.56 -8.61
CA VAL A 208 -18.19 4.77 -7.47
C VAL A 208 -18.06 3.58 -6.54
N MET A 209 -17.65 3.85 -5.31
CA MET A 209 -17.40 2.85 -4.26
C MET A 209 -18.37 3.07 -3.10
N THR A 210 -18.74 2.02 -2.39
CA THR A 210 -19.41 2.11 -1.10
C THR A 210 -18.53 1.52 0.00
N VAL A 211 -18.68 2.04 1.22
CA VAL A 211 -18.01 1.51 2.41
C VAL A 211 -19.06 1.26 3.49
N ASP A 212 -19.11 0.05 4.02
CA ASP A 212 -20.02 -0.31 5.12
C ASP A 212 -19.38 -0.16 6.52
N ARG A 213 -20.15 -0.45 7.58
CA ARG A 213 -19.67 -0.37 8.98
C ARG A 213 -18.58 -1.37 9.34
N ARG A 214 -18.43 -2.44 8.57
CA ARG A 214 -17.44 -3.51 8.76
C ARG A 214 -16.20 -3.31 7.88
N GLY A 215 -16.16 -2.22 7.12
CA GLY A 215 -15.09 -1.93 6.16
C GLY A 215 -15.18 -2.78 4.89
N HIS A 216 -16.34 -3.36 4.57
CA HIS A 216 -16.55 -3.91 3.23
C HIS A 216 -16.55 -2.77 2.22
N VAL A 217 -15.76 -2.92 1.17
CA VAL A 217 -15.67 -1.96 0.06
C VAL A 217 -16.20 -2.65 -1.18
N GLU A 218 -17.21 -2.05 -1.79
CA GLU A 218 -17.81 -2.52 -3.03
C GLU A 218 -17.67 -1.44 -4.11
N MET A 219 -17.24 -1.83 -5.31
CA MET A 219 -17.29 -0.97 -6.49
C MET A 219 -18.63 -1.20 -7.19
N ILE A 220 -19.50 -0.20 -7.20
CA ILE A 220 -20.86 -0.34 -7.71
C ILE A 220 -21.03 0.22 -9.12
N GLU A 221 -20.18 1.18 -9.51
CA GLU A 221 -20.13 1.71 -10.88
C GLU A 221 -18.68 2.03 -11.26
N ASP A 222 -18.34 1.81 -12.53
CA ASP A 222 -17.09 2.27 -13.14
C ASP A 222 -17.32 2.73 -14.59
N GLU A 223 -16.72 3.86 -14.92
CA GLU A 223 -16.73 4.42 -16.28
C GLU A 223 -15.28 4.62 -16.74
N GLU A 224 -14.87 3.89 -17.78
CA GLU A 224 -13.54 4.05 -18.37
C GLU A 224 -13.38 5.47 -18.95
N LEU A 225 -12.39 6.20 -18.45
CA LEU A 225 -12.03 7.54 -18.93
C LEU A 225 -10.96 7.47 -20.02
N MET A 226 -10.03 6.53 -19.88
CA MET A 226 -8.90 6.34 -20.79
C MET A 226 -8.31 4.95 -20.61
N ALA A 227 -7.82 4.35 -21.69
CA ALA A 227 -7.11 3.08 -21.69
C ALA A 227 -5.78 3.16 -22.46
N GLY A 228 -4.94 2.13 -22.30
CA GLY A 228 -3.64 2.02 -22.99
C GLY A 228 -2.59 2.99 -22.44
N LEU A 229 -2.68 3.32 -21.16
CA LEU A 229 -1.68 4.14 -20.49
C LEU A 229 -0.38 3.35 -20.30
N PRO A 230 0.78 3.95 -20.56
CA PRO A 230 2.08 3.33 -20.32
C PRO A 230 2.42 3.34 -18.83
N VAL A 231 1.77 2.45 -18.06
CA VAL A 231 1.91 2.32 -16.61
C VAL A 231 3.08 1.40 -16.27
N ARG A 232 3.76 1.67 -15.15
CA ARG A 232 4.77 0.77 -14.59
C ARG A 232 4.12 -0.55 -14.17
N GLU A 233 4.71 -1.67 -14.58
CA GLU A 233 4.23 -2.97 -14.13
C GLU A 233 4.59 -3.22 -12.67
N GLU A 234 3.62 -3.66 -11.88
CA GLU A 234 3.87 -4.16 -10.54
C GLU A 234 3.68 -5.67 -10.48
N SER A 235 4.66 -6.37 -9.92
CA SER A 235 4.59 -7.81 -9.69
C SER A 235 4.92 -8.15 -8.24
N LEU A 236 4.38 -9.26 -7.75
CA LEU A 236 4.73 -9.80 -6.45
C LEU A 236 5.87 -10.82 -6.59
N VAL A 237 6.88 -10.71 -5.74
CA VAL A 237 7.94 -11.71 -5.57
C VAL A 237 7.91 -12.10 -4.09
N GLY A 238 7.22 -13.19 -3.79
CA GLY A 238 6.72 -13.40 -2.43
C GLY A 238 5.77 -12.25 -2.05
N PRO A 239 5.83 -11.73 -0.82
CA PRO A 239 5.06 -10.55 -0.41
C PRO A 239 5.67 -9.19 -0.81
N MET A 240 6.83 -9.16 -1.48
CA MET A 240 7.42 -7.91 -1.94
C MET A 240 6.78 -7.44 -3.26
N ILE A 241 6.36 -6.18 -3.31
CA ILE A 241 5.92 -5.49 -4.51
C ILE A 241 7.14 -4.96 -5.26
N ILE A 242 7.37 -5.47 -6.47
CA ILE A 242 8.42 -5.05 -7.39
C ILE A 242 7.78 -4.21 -8.50
N SER A 243 8.17 -2.94 -8.60
CA SER A 243 7.86 -2.10 -9.76
C SER A 243 8.91 -2.29 -10.84
N ARG A 244 8.50 -2.67 -12.06
CA ARG A 244 9.37 -2.70 -13.24
C ARG A 244 9.24 -1.36 -13.97
N ILE A 245 10.39 -0.76 -14.25
CA ILE A 245 10.55 0.41 -15.13
C ILE A 245 10.82 -0.12 -16.53
#